data_AF-A0A1I5S754-F1
#
_entry.id   AF-A0A1I5S754-F1
#
_cell.length_a   1.000
_cell.length_b   1.000
_cell.length_c   1.000
_cell.angle_alpha   90.00
_cell.angle_beta   90.00
_cell.angle_gamma   90.00
#
_symmetry.space_group_name_H-M   'P 1'
#
loop_
_entity.id
_entity.type
_entity.pdbx_description
1 polymer ?
#
loop_
_entity_poly.entity_id
_entity_poly.type
_entity_poly.pdbx_seq_one_letter_code
_entity_poly.pdbx_strand_id
1 'polypeptide(L)'
;MELLVFVIIGFMKKIKVCLLGGSNSVIKDGLSLGLSRNDVEFNNYSLGASTSIQNLYEVVRNKEKISGSDLIVTESNVNDFHNYNIIETPIKIIEFGIEKLYAKLSSLNSNVVVLILPMLSGTFLKSEEIARLHRKYANLHNFKYLDLHSLIKKEHLDDFYDLKNLDHPLRSYMRWVADSILNNYRRMYFKPSKHQNQYVNDFTIIRDISTTKLKKNSVFSENVSLVNRVRTELKVPARSELVGLHAWNDNSSKILVESEGNRLIVSSNHENQFHEIHNSFVLGNNVFLSTPDVKDPVTQATIRNPSNTVHYESNFSFVSILVYERMNSKRKYLYPLRRMKYICYKNFFVDRIYNNNISFIAPSINRISEIIKEYNHRKLGR
;
A
#
# COMPACT_ATOMS: atom_id res chain seq x y z
N MET A 1 58.11 -5.69 -24.58
CA MET A 1 57.62 -5.75 -23.18
C MET A 1 56.28 -5.05 -23.16
N GLU A 2 55.23 -5.77 -23.57
CA GLU A 2 53.86 -5.23 -23.64
C GLU A 2 53.18 -5.49 -22.30
N LEU A 3 52.77 -4.42 -21.62
CA LEU A 3 51.94 -4.50 -20.41
C LEU A 3 50.50 -4.78 -20.84
N LEU A 4 50.03 -5.99 -20.55
CA LEU A 4 48.63 -6.36 -20.65
C LEU A 4 47.87 -5.67 -19.49
N VAL A 5 47.14 -4.59 -19.79
CA VAL A 5 46.20 -3.98 -18.85
C VAL A 5 44.97 -4.88 -18.75
N PHE A 6 44.89 -5.66 -17.68
CA PHE A 6 43.67 -6.38 -17.29
C PHE A 6 42.60 -5.35 -16.87
N VAL A 7 41.70 -5.00 -17.78
CA VAL A 7 40.46 -4.32 -17.44
C VAL A 7 39.55 -5.36 -16.78
N ILE A 8 39.57 -5.42 -15.44
CA ILE A 8 38.55 -6.13 -14.68
C ILE A 8 37.27 -5.28 -14.80
N ILE A 9 36.46 -5.55 -15.83
CA ILE A 9 35.06 -5.12 -15.85
C ILE A 9 34.33 -6.02 -14.84
N GLY A 10 34.50 -5.70 -13.55
CA GLY A 10 33.65 -6.26 -12.52
C GLY A 10 32.23 -5.76 -12.77
N PHE A 11 31.35 -6.61 -13.30
CA PHE A 11 29.93 -6.32 -13.34
C PHE A 11 29.46 -6.07 -11.91
N MET A 12 29.30 -4.80 -11.54
CA MET A 12 28.72 -4.43 -10.26
C MET A 12 27.32 -5.05 -10.21
N LYS A 13 27.09 -5.90 -9.20
CA LYS A 13 25.76 -6.47 -8.96
C LYS A 13 24.76 -5.31 -8.85
N LYS A 14 23.72 -5.33 -9.71
CA LYS A 14 22.64 -4.36 -9.64
C LYS A 14 21.93 -4.45 -8.30
N ILE A 15 21.53 -3.30 -7.75
CA ILE A 15 20.72 -3.25 -6.53
C ILE A 15 19.30 -3.68 -6.92
N LYS A 16 18.72 -4.62 -6.17
CA LYS A 16 17.32 -5.04 -6.37
C LYS A 16 16.40 -4.17 -5.54
N VAL A 17 15.55 -3.40 -6.20
CA VAL A 17 14.64 -2.43 -5.56
C VAL A 17 13.19 -2.83 -5.82
N CYS A 18 12.42 -2.88 -4.75
CA CYS A 18 10.98 -3.08 -4.78
C CYS A 18 10.27 -1.79 -4.35
N LEU A 19 9.26 -1.36 -5.10
CA LEU A 19 8.37 -0.26 -4.75
C LEU A 19 6.95 -0.78 -4.44
N LEU A 20 6.43 -0.39 -3.27
CA LEU A 20 5.08 -0.67 -2.80
C LEU A 20 4.35 0.65 -2.53
N GLY A 21 3.21 0.88 -3.16
CA GLY A 21 2.37 2.01 -2.78
C GLY A 21 1.20 2.34 -3.68
N GLY A 22 0.75 3.58 -3.57
CA GLY A 22 -0.39 4.19 -4.23
C GLY A 22 -0.12 4.69 -5.64
N SER A 23 -1.03 5.55 -6.11
CA SER A 23 -0.93 6.23 -7.40
C SER A 23 0.35 7.09 -7.51
N ASN A 24 0.89 7.62 -6.40
CA ASN A 24 2.18 8.32 -6.35
C ASN A 24 3.36 7.44 -6.81
N SER A 25 3.24 6.14 -6.59
CA SER A 25 4.24 5.14 -6.96
C SER A 25 3.97 4.50 -8.33
N VAL A 26 2.74 4.52 -8.83
CA VAL A 26 2.36 4.07 -10.19
C VAL A 26 2.82 5.06 -11.27
N ILE A 27 2.82 6.37 -10.98
CA ILE A 27 3.19 7.41 -11.95
C ILE A 27 4.65 7.21 -12.42
N LYS A 28 4.81 7.05 -13.74
CA LYS A 28 6.08 6.62 -14.37
C LYS A 28 7.20 7.65 -14.29
N ASP A 29 6.90 8.94 -14.24
CA ASP A 29 7.85 10.05 -14.27
C ASP A 29 8.14 10.66 -12.88
N GLY A 30 7.66 10.03 -11.81
CA GLY A 30 7.93 10.38 -10.41
C GLY A 30 8.88 9.41 -9.71
N LEU A 31 8.44 8.82 -8.59
CA LEU A 31 9.21 7.84 -7.80
C LEU A 31 9.75 6.69 -8.66
N SER A 32 8.90 6.12 -9.52
CA SER A 32 9.28 5.00 -10.39
C SER A 32 10.48 5.33 -11.27
N LEU A 33 10.56 6.53 -11.85
CA LEU A 33 11.68 6.91 -12.71
C LEU A 33 12.99 7.02 -11.93
N GLY A 34 12.96 7.64 -10.74
CA GLY A 34 14.16 7.77 -9.91
C GLY A 34 14.65 6.42 -9.38
N LEU A 35 13.74 5.47 -9.12
CA LEU A 35 14.10 4.14 -8.64
C LEU A 35 14.50 3.14 -9.75
N SER A 36 14.25 3.43 -11.03
CA SER A 36 14.50 2.53 -12.17
C SER A 36 15.77 2.85 -12.97
N ARG A 37 16.84 3.25 -12.27
CA ARG A 37 18.13 3.56 -12.89
C ARG A 37 18.81 2.32 -13.51
N ASN A 38 19.73 2.55 -14.44
CA ASN A 38 20.41 1.46 -15.18
C ASN A 38 21.16 0.46 -14.28
N ASP A 39 21.63 0.92 -13.11
CA ASP A 39 22.33 0.14 -12.08
C ASP A 39 21.38 -0.57 -11.08
N VAL A 40 20.07 -0.54 -11.34
CA VAL A 40 19.02 -1.11 -10.49
C VAL A 40 18.20 -2.15 -11.26
N GLU A 41 17.86 -3.24 -10.58
CA GLU A 41 16.79 -4.15 -10.97
C GLU A 41 15.52 -3.71 -10.23
N PHE A 42 14.59 -3.09 -10.94
CA PHE A 42 13.44 -2.41 -10.34
C PHE A 42 12.13 -3.20 -10.57
N ASN A 43 11.41 -3.47 -9.47
CA ASN A 43 10.08 -4.06 -9.50
C ASN A 43 9.09 -3.13 -8.80
N ASN A 44 7.98 -2.80 -9.48
CA ASN A 44 6.93 -1.97 -8.92
C ASN A 44 5.64 -2.78 -8.74
N TYR A 45 5.17 -2.88 -7.50
CA TYR A 45 3.94 -3.58 -7.12
C TYR A 45 2.85 -2.61 -6.65
N SER A 46 2.99 -1.33 -6.98
CA SER A 46 2.04 -0.29 -6.59
C SER A 46 0.74 -0.38 -7.38
N LEU A 47 -0.38 -0.06 -6.72
CA LEU A 47 -1.70 0.08 -7.36
C LEU A 47 -2.29 1.45 -7.04
N GLY A 48 -3.17 1.95 -7.90
CA GLY A 48 -3.93 3.17 -7.60
C GLY A 48 -4.77 3.00 -6.32
N ALA A 49 -4.90 4.06 -5.52
CA ALA A 49 -5.63 4.04 -4.24
C ALA A 49 -5.15 2.99 -3.21
N SER A 50 -3.91 2.49 -3.34
CA SER A 50 -3.35 1.49 -2.41
C SER A 50 -3.09 2.03 -1.01
N THR A 51 -3.62 1.34 0.00
CA THR A 51 -3.34 1.59 1.41
C THR A 51 -2.33 0.58 1.97
N SER A 52 -2.04 0.67 3.27
CA SER A 52 -1.19 -0.30 3.97
C SER A 52 -1.64 -1.76 3.80
N ILE A 53 -2.95 -2.04 3.71
CA ILE A 53 -3.46 -3.41 3.47
C ILE A 53 -3.20 -3.87 2.03
N GLN A 54 -3.33 -3.01 1.02
CA GLN A 54 -2.97 -3.38 -0.36
C GLN A 54 -1.47 -3.67 -0.47
N ASN A 55 -0.62 -2.85 0.16
CA ASN A 55 0.82 -3.14 0.19
C ASN A 55 1.12 -4.48 0.87
N LEU A 56 0.40 -4.82 1.96
CA LEU A 56 0.51 -6.11 2.62
C LEU A 56 0.08 -7.25 1.67
N TYR A 57 -1.03 -7.08 0.96
CA TYR A 57 -1.49 -8.02 -0.06
C TYR A 57 -0.40 -8.32 -1.09
N GLU A 58 0.27 -7.30 -1.63
CA GLU A 58 1.35 -7.48 -2.62
C GLU A 58 2.58 -8.16 -2.03
N VAL A 59 2.93 -7.88 -0.78
CA VAL A 59 4.01 -8.58 -0.06
C VAL A 59 3.70 -10.07 0.10
N VAL A 60 2.46 -10.43 0.43
CA VAL A 60 2.05 -11.84 0.54
C VAL A 60 2.02 -12.50 -0.85
N ARG A 61 1.44 -11.81 -1.83
CA ARG A 61 1.24 -12.28 -3.21
C ARG A 61 2.55 -12.50 -3.97
N ASN A 62 3.55 -11.64 -3.77
CA ASN A 62 4.84 -11.70 -4.46
C ASN A 62 5.99 -12.01 -3.49
N LYS A 63 5.72 -12.76 -2.41
CA LYS A 63 6.66 -13.03 -1.31
C LYS A 63 8.07 -13.37 -1.80
N GLU A 64 8.18 -14.31 -2.74
CA GLU A 64 9.48 -14.77 -3.26
C GLU A 64 10.27 -13.62 -3.90
N LYS A 65 9.65 -12.88 -4.83
CA LYS A 65 10.30 -11.76 -5.53
C LYS A 65 10.66 -10.61 -4.59
N ILE A 66 9.75 -10.24 -3.69
CA ILE A 66 9.95 -9.13 -2.76
C ILE A 66 11.02 -9.49 -1.72
N SER A 67 11.01 -10.72 -1.19
CA SER A 67 12.02 -11.18 -0.21
C SER A 67 13.46 -11.21 -0.76
N GLY A 68 13.62 -11.28 -2.08
CA GLY A 68 14.92 -11.21 -2.75
C GLY A 68 15.42 -9.80 -3.03
N SER A 69 14.72 -8.75 -2.58
CA SER A 69 15.10 -7.36 -2.81
C SER A 69 16.14 -6.87 -1.80
N ASP A 70 17.11 -6.08 -2.26
CA ASP A 70 18.10 -5.43 -1.40
C ASP A 70 17.51 -4.20 -0.68
N LEU A 71 16.51 -3.57 -1.30
CA LEU A 71 15.78 -2.40 -0.78
C LEU A 71 14.29 -2.48 -1.14
N ILE A 72 13.43 -2.22 -0.15
CA ILE A 72 12.00 -1.99 -0.32
C ILE A 72 11.73 -0.53 0.03
N VAL A 73 11.16 0.21 -0.92
CA VAL A 73 10.59 1.54 -0.68
C VAL A 73 9.08 1.40 -0.62
N THR A 74 8.46 1.93 0.43
CA THR A 74 7.00 1.84 0.61
C THR A 74 6.35 3.15 1.00
N GLU A 75 5.19 3.45 0.41
CA GLU A 75 4.30 4.54 0.78
C GLU A 75 2.84 4.07 0.74
N SER A 76 2.02 4.54 1.67
CA SER A 76 0.58 4.25 1.68
C SER A 76 -0.24 5.28 2.45
N ASN A 77 0.43 6.14 3.22
CA ASN A 77 -0.21 7.02 4.20
C ASN A 77 -1.25 7.96 3.59
N VAL A 78 -1.09 8.32 2.31
CA VAL A 78 -2.06 9.14 1.58
C VAL A 78 -3.40 8.42 1.44
N ASN A 79 -3.41 7.15 1.02
CA ASN A 79 -4.66 6.40 0.88
C ASN A 79 -5.16 5.85 2.22
N ASP A 80 -4.28 5.57 3.19
CA ASP A 80 -4.69 5.32 4.58
C ASP A 80 -5.49 6.54 5.13
N PHE A 81 -5.08 7.76 4.76
CA PHE A 81 -5.78 9.01 5.06
C PHE A 81 -7.07 9.20 4.28
N HIS A 82 -7.12 8.82 3.00
CA HIS A 82 -8.38 8.83 2.24
C HIS A 82 -9.39 7.80 2.75
N ASN A 83 -8.94 6.61 3.18
CA ASN A 83 -9.83 5.61 3.78
C ASN A 83 -10.61 6.20 4.97
N TYR A 84 -9.97 7.01 5.81
CA TYR A 84 -10.66 7.72 6.89
C TYR A 84 -11.59 8.81 6.36
N ASN A 85 -11.11 9.66 5.44
CA ASN A 85 -11.83 10.89 5.08
C ASN A 85 -12.92 10.71 4.00
N ILE A 86 -12.87 9.64 3.20
CA ILE A 86 -13.80 9.40 2.08
C ILE A 86 -14.86 8.35 2.44
N ILE A 87 -14.46 7.29 3.15
CA ILE A 87 -15.34 6.16 3.49
C ILE A 87 -15.40 5.88 5.00
N GLU A 88 -14.93 6.82 5.82
CA GLU A 88 -15.05 6.80 7.29
C GLU A 88 -14.46 5.55 7.96
N THR A 89 -13.40 4.97 7.37
CA THR A 89 -12.74 3.80 7.94
C THR A 89 -12.19 4.14 9.33
N PRO A 90 -12.53 3.38 10.39
CA PRO A 90 -12.03 3.67 11.73
C PRO A 90 -10.50 3.61 11.80
N ILE A 91 -9.89 4.56 12.51
CA ILE A 91 -8.42 4.63 12.69
C ILE A 91 -7.81 3.32 13.21
N LYS A 92 -8.56 2.53 14.00
CA LYS A 92 -8.08 1.21 14.48
C LYS A 92 -7.92 0.18 13.36
N ILE A 93 -8.76 0.24 12.32
CA ILE A 93 -8.65 -0.65 11.15
C ILE A 93 -7.47 -0.22 10.29
N ILE A 94 -7.28 1.11 10.11
CA ILE A 94 -6.09 1.66 9.45
C ILE A 94 -4.81 1.27 10.21
N GLU A 95 -4.79 1.45 11.54
CA GLU A 95 -3.66 1.07 12.39
C GLU A 95 -3.33 -0.42 12.26
N PHE A 96 -4.35 -1.29 12.22
CA PHE A 96 -4.16 -2.72 11.99
C PHE A 96 -3.46 -2.99 10.66
N GLY A 97 -3.86 -2.32 9.57
CA GLY A 97 -3.19 -2.45 8.27
C GLY A 97 -1.72 -2.05 8.31
N ILE A 98 -1.43 -0.90 8.92
CA ILE A 98 -0.06 -0.40 9.11
C ILE A 98 0.76 -1.39 9.94
N GLU A 99 0.23 -1.84 11.09
CA GLU A 99 0.89 -2.82 11.95
C GLU A 99 1.25 -4.09 11.18
N LYS A 100 0.28 -4.67 10.46
CA LYS A 100 0.46 -5.94 9.76
C LYS A 100 1.41 -5.84 8.57
N LEU A 101 1.33 -4.76 7.79
CA LEU A 101 2.29 -4.49 6.73
C LEU A 101 3.71 -4.42 7.30
N TYR A 102 3.92 -3.64 8.36
CA TYR A 102 5.26 -3.38 8.87
C TYR A 102 5.84 -4.62 9.55
N ALA A 103 5.01 -5.37 10.28
CA ALA A 103 5.39 -6.67 10.80
C ALA A 103 5.81 -7.63 9.67
N LYS A 104 5.03 -7.70 8.58
CA LYS A 104 5.36 -8.55 7.43
C LYS A 104 6.66 -8.13 6.75
N LEU A 105 6.84 -6.84 6.49
CA LEU A 105 8.10 -6.30 5.94
C LEU A 105 9.30 -6.61 6.84
N SER A 106 9.13 -6.55 8.15
CA SER A 106 10.22 -6.78 9.11
C SER A 106 10.69 -8.23 9.17
N SER A 107 9.85 -9.14 8.69
CA SER A 107 10.19 -10.56 8.54
C SER A 107 10.99 -10.86 7.27
N LEU A 108 11.10 -9.89 6.36
CA LEU A 108 11.90 -10.01 5.14
C LEU A 108 13.35 -9.64 5.46
N ASN A 109 14.30 -10.30 4.80
CA ASN A 109 15.71 -9.97 4.90
C ASN A 109 16.09 -8.80 3.98
N SER A 110 15.24 -7.78 3.91
CA SER A 110 15.37 -6.63 3.00
C SER A 110 15.45 -5.34 3.79
N ASN A 111 16.24 -4.39 3.32
CA ASN A 111 16.25 -3.04 3.89
C ASN A 111 14.96 -2.31 3.52
N VAL A 112 14.37 -1.58 4.47
CA VAL A 112 13.08 -0.89 4.25
C VAL A 112 13.23 0.60 4.47
N VAL A 113 12.75 1.38 3.48
CA VAL A 113 12.56 2.83 3.56
C VAL A 113 11.07 3.12 3.41
N VAL A 114 10.49 3.74 4.43
CA VAL A 114 9.11 4.22 4.46
C VAL A 114 9.07 5.68 4.03
N LEU A 115 8.26 6.02 3.05
CA LEU A 115 7.96 7.41 2.73
C LEU A 115 6.62 7.78 3.38
N ILE A 116 6.65 8.83 4.21
CA ILE A 116 5.43 9.44 4.75
C ILE A 116 5.18 10.69 3.90
N LEU A 117 4.36 10.52 2.86
CA LEU A 117 4.10 11.55 1.87
C LEU A 117 3.22 12.66 2.44
N PRO A 118 3.28 13.86 1.86
CA PRO A 118 2.41 14.97 2.25
C PRO A 118 0.93 14.63 2.02
N MET A 119 0.13 14.63 3.09
CA MET A 119 -1.34 14.57 3.03
C MET A 119 -1.88 15.99 3.00
N LEU A 120 -2.15 16.49 1.81
CA LEU A 120 -2.36 17.90 1.50
C LEU A 120 -3.84 18.14 1.18
N SER A 121 -4.64 18.38 2.22
CA SER A 121 -6.05 18.74 2.08
C SER A 121 -6.46 19.69 3.20
N GLY A 122 -7.14 20.79 2.84
CA GLY A 122 -7.65 21.77 3.78
C GLY A 122 -8.92 21.34 4.52
N THR A 123 -9.60 20.30 4.06
CA THR A 123 -10.90 19.84 4.62
C THR A 123 -10.82 18.51 5.32
N PHE A 124 -9.78 17.71 5.04
CA PHE A 124 -9.62 16.38 5.59
C PHE A 124 -8.89 16.42 6.94
N LEU A 125 -9.36 15.58 7.86
CA LEU A 125 -8.89 15.51 9.24
C LEU A 125 -7.90 14.35 9.41
N LYS A 126 -7.23 14.32 10.56
CA LYS A 126 -6.41 13.19 11.04
C LYS A 126 -5.11 12.91 10.27
N SER A 127 -4.66 13.79 9.39
CA SER A 127 -3.36 13.65 8.69
C SER A 127 -2.19 13.42 9.67
N GLU A 128 -2.12 14.19 10.76
CA GLU A 128 -1.09 14.00 11.79
C GLU A 128 -1.22 12.69 12.56
N GLU A 129 -2.45 12.24 12.84
CA GLU A 129 -2.68 11.00 13.57
C GLU A 129 -2.21 9.81 12.74
N ILE A 130 -2.50 9.81 11.43
CA ILE A 130 -2.08 8.76 10.50
C ILE A 130 -0.58 8.81 10.27
N ALA A 131 0.02 9.99 10.04
CA ALA A 131 1.47 10.13 9.94
C ALA A 131 2.18 9.60 11.19
N ARG A 132 1.63 9.89 12.38
CA ARG A 132 2.16 9.38 13.65
C ARG A 132 2.11 7.86 13.74
N LEU A 133 1.07 7.20 13.22
CA LEU A 133 1.01 5.73 13.16
C LEU A 133 2.13 5.16 12.29
N HIS A 134 2.34 5.70 11.09
CA HIS A 134 3.46 5.29 10.24
C HIS A 134 4.82 5.49 10.92
N ARG A 135 5.07 6.66 11.53
CA ARG A 135 6.28 6.92 12.33
C ARG A 135 6.45 5.91 13.47
N LYS A 136 5.36 5.61 14.19
CA LYS A 136 5.37 4.65 15.32
C LYS A 136 5.83 3.27 14.85
N TYR A 137 5.21 2.71 13.80
CA TYR A 137 5.55 1.36 13.33
C TYR A 137 6.87 1.31 12.57
N ALA A 138 7.25 2.37 11.83
CA ALA A 138 8.59 2.46 11.24
C ALA A 138 9.67 2.36 12.32
N ASN A 139 9.52 3.12 13.41
CA ASN A 139 10.44 3.07 14.54
C ASN A 139 10.42 1.72 15.26
N LEU A 140 9.23 1.16 15.50
CA LEU A 140 9.07 -0.15 16.15
C LEU A 140 9.87 -1.23 15.42
N HIS A 141 9.85 -1.23 14.09
CA HIS A 141 10.53 -2.22 13.26
C HIS A 141 11.95 -1.84 12.81
N ASN A 142 12.51 -0.72 13.30
CA ASN A 142 13.80 -0.15 12.90
C ASN A 142 13.92 0.19 11.40
N PHE A 143 12.81 0.49 10.74
CA PHE A 143 12.84 0.93 9.35
C PHE A 143 13.33 2.36 9.25
N LYS A 144 14.05 2.67 8.17
CA LYS A 144 14.30 4.06 7.82
C LYS A 144 13.01 4.67 7.31
N TYR A 145 12.78 5.94 7.63
CA TYR A 145 11.64 6.66 7.10
C TYR A 145 12.00 8.09 6.74
N LEU A 146 11.41 8.59 5.65
CA LEU A 146 11.50 9.98 5.23
C LEU A 146 10.13 10.61 5.43
N ASP A 147 10.04 11.52 6.41
CA ASP A 147 8.80 12.20 6.74
C ASP A 147 8.66 13.52 5.99
N LEU A 148 8.13 13.42 4.77
CA LEU A 148 7.86 14.59 3.94
C LEU A 148 6.63 15.36 4.42
N HIS A 149 5.68 14.69 5.07
CA HIS A 149 4.51 15.34 5.64
C HIS A 149 4.88 16.39 6.70
N SER A 150 5.66 15.98 7.70
CA SER A 150 6.13 16.89 8.75
C SER A 150 7.11 17.92 8.22
N LEU A 151 7.96 17.57 7.24
CA LEU A 151 8.88 18.51 6.62
C LEU A 151 8.13 19.66 5.93
N ILE A 152 7.16 19.34 5.08
CA ILE A 152 6.40 20.36 4.33
C ILE A 152 5.62 21.28 5.27
N LYS A 153 4.94 20.71 6.28
CA LYS A 153 4.18 21.50 7.25
C LYS A 153 5.05 22.42 8.10
N LYS A 154 6.19 21.92 8.57
CA LYS A 154 7.12 22.71 9.40
C LYS A 154 7.65 23.93 8.65
N GLU A 155 7.90 23.76 7.36
CA GLU A 155 8.51 24.78 6.50
C GLU A 155 7.46 25.62 5.75
N HIS A 156 6.16 25.47 6.09
CA HIS A 156 5.04 26.18 5.45
C HIS A 156 5.04 26.06 3.91
N LEU A 157 5.44 24.90 3.40
CA LEU A 157 5.54 24.64 1.97
C LEU A 157 4.23 24.13 1.36
N ASP A 158 3.23 23.87 2.19
CA ASP A 158 1.88 23.46 1.82
C ASP A 158 1.12 24.54 1.03
N ASP A 159 1.40 25.82 1.29
CA ASP A 159 0.83 26.99 0.58
C ASP A 159 1.07 26.95 -0.93
N PHE A 160 2.09 26.23 -1.37
CA PHE A 160 2.45 26.17 -2.78
C PHE A 160 1.88 24.97 -3.53
N TYR A 161 1.23 24.05 -2.82
CA TYR A 161 0.51 22.94 -3.44
C TYR A 161 -0.92 23.36 -3.76
N ASP A 162 -1.45 22.85 -4.87
CA ASP A 162 -2.87 22.99 -5.18
C ASP A 162 -3.68 22.07 -4.26
N LEU A 163 -3.98 22.55 -3.05
CA LEU A 163 -4.74 21.81 -2.02
C LEU A 163 -6.17 21.43 -2.46
N LYS A 164 -6.61 21.87 -3.65
CA LYS A 164 -7.89 21.49 -4.27
C LYS A 164 -7.76 20.29 -5.21
N ASN A 165 -6.55 19.99 -5.72
CA ASN A 165 -6.28 18.85 -6.58
C ASN A 165 -5.51 17.77 -5.79
N LEU A 166 -6.30 16.80 -5.33
CA LEU A 166 -5.93 15.54 -4.69
C LEU A 166 -4.45 15.12 -4.85
N ASP A 167 -3.73 15.27 -3.74
CA ASP A 167 -2.81 14.28 -3.14
C ASP A 167 -1.58 13.79 -3.92
N HIS A 168 -1.24 14.44 -5.02
CA HIS A 168 -0.04 14.13 -5.80
C HIS A 168 1.04 15.19 -5.60
N PRO A 169 2.13 14.88 -4.87
CA PRO A 169 3.31 15.73 -4.87
C PRO A 169 3.88 15.86 -6.28
N LEU A 170 4.61 16.95 -6.52
CA LEU A 170 5.23 17.22 -7.83
C LEU A 170 6.10 16.05 -8.27
N ARG A 171 5.93 15.61 -9.52
CA ARG A 171 6.61 14.43 -10.07
C ARG A 171 8.12 14.59 -10.06
N SER A 172 8.63 15.76 -10.42
CA SER A 172 10.05 16.12 -10.35
C SER A 172 10.61 16.02 -8.93
N TYR A 173 9.84 16.46 -7.94
CA TYR A 173 10.19 16.32 -6.53
C TYR A 173 10.24 14.85 -6.10
N MET A 174 9.22 14.07 -6.47
CA MET A 174 9.17 12.63 -6.18
C MET A 174 10.32 11.85 -6.84
N ARG A 175 10.68 12.19 -8.08
CA ARG A 175 11.86 11.63 -8.75
C ARG A 175 13.14 11.93 -7.99
N TRP A 176 13.33 13.18 -7.56
CA TRP A 176 14.49 13.57 -6.77
C TRP A 176 14.56 12.80 -5.45
N VAL A 177 13.43 12.64 -4.76
CA VAL A 177 13.36 11.86 -3.51
C VAL A 177 13.85 10.43 -3.74
N ALA A 178 13.37 9.78 -4.82
CA ALA A 178 13.83 8.46 -5.22
C ALA A 178 15.35 8.41 -5.51
N ASP A 179 15.87 9.36 -6.29
CA ASP A 179 17.30 9.45 -6.60
C ASP A 179 18.14 9.62 -5.32
N SER A 180 17.70 10.46 -4.39
CA SER A 180 18.37 10.71 -3.11
C SER A 180 18.41 9.47 -2.21
N ILE A 181 17.35 8.65 -2.23
CA ILE A 181 17.35 7.37 -1.52
C ILE A 181 18.43 6.44 -2.07
N LEU A 182 18.49 6.26 -3.39
CA LEU A 182 19.47 5.36 -4.01
C LEU A 182 20.91 5.86 -3.85
N ASN A 183 21.14 7.16 -4.03
CA ASN A 183 22.47 7.76 -3.87
C ASN A 183 23.01 7.61 -2.43
N ASN A 184 22.11 7.54 -1.44
CA ASN A 184 22.49 7.39 -0.03
C ASN A 184 22.28 5.99 0.52
N TYR A 185 21.73 5.04 -0.24
CA TYR A 185 21.38 3.70 0.22
C TYR A 185 22.54 3.00 0.95
N ARG A 186 23.74 3.03 0.37
CA ARG A 186 24.94 2.41 0.98
C ARG A 186 25.40 3.10 2.27
N ARG A 187 25.03 4.37 2.47
CA ARG A 187 25.35 5.14 3.68
C ARG A 187 24.30 4.98 4.77
N MET A 188 23.11 4.48 4.41
CA MET A 188 22.05 4.23 5.39
C MET A 188 22.41 2.99 6.21
N TYR A 189 22.49 3.18 7.52
CA TYR A 189 22.71 2.06 8.43
C TYR A 189 21.38 1.38 8.78
N PHE A 190 21.14 0.21 8.21
CA PHE A 190 19.96 -0.61 8.49
C PHE A 190 20.28 -1.61 9.61
N LYS A 191 19.48 -1.58 10.67
CA LYS A 191 19.56 -2.56 11.76
C LYS A 191 18.52 -3.66 11.51
N PRO A 192 18.82 -4.92 11.86
CA PRO A 192 17.80 -5.96 11.93
C PRO A 192 16.64 -5.52 12.83
N SER A 193 15.42 -5.91 12.47
CA SER A 193 14.25 -5.63 13.28
C SER A 193 14.34 -6.36 14.61
N LYS A 194 13.95 -5.70 15.71
CA LYS A 194 13.90 -6.32 17.05
C LYS A 194 12.67 -7.21 17.24
N HIS A 195 11.66 -7.05 16.38
CA HIS A 195 10.38 -7.72 16.47
C HIS A 195 10.18 -8.65 15.28
N GLN A 196 10.86 -9.79 15.30
CA GLN A 196 10.42 -10.93 14.50
C GLN A 196 9.14 -11.47 15.13
N ASN A 197 8.00 -10.90 14.76
CA ASN A 197 6.70 -11.38 15.22
C ASN A 197 6.47 -12.78 14.64
N GLN A 198 6.15 -13.77 15.49
CA GLN A 198 5.85 -15.14 15.06
C GLN A 198 4.53 -15.25 14.26
N TYR A 199 3.76 -14.16 14.15
CA TYR A 199 2.44 -14.07 13.51
C TYR A 199 2.48 -13.72 12.01
N VAL A 200 3.59 -14.02 11.34
CA VAL A 200 3.86 -13.61 9.94
C VAL A 200 3.13 -14.49 8.91
N ASN A 201 2.58 -15.63 9.33
CA ASN A 201 2.00 -16.66 8.44
C ASN A 201 0.48 -16.67 8.40
N ASP A 202 -0.19 -15.64 8.92
CA ASP A 202 -1.66 -15.66 9.06
C ASP A 202 -2.40 -15.18 7.81
N PHE A 203 -1.70 -14.86 6.72
CA PHE A 203 -2.32 -14.33 5.49
C PHE A 203 -2.13 -15.25 4.31
N THR A 204 -3.24 -15.55 3.64
CA THR A 204 -3.30 -16.45 2.49
C THR A 204 -3.97 -15.76 1.31
N ILE A 205 -3.44 -15.99 0.11
CA ILE A 205 -4.02 -15.48 -1.15
C ILE A 205 -4.77 -16.61 -1.82
N ILE A 206 -6.00 -16.35 -2.23
CA ILE A 206 -6.85 -17.36 -2.87
C ILE A 206 -7.23 -16.86 -4.26
N ARG A 207 -6.96 -17.70 -5.27
CA ARG A 207 -7.16 -17.38 -6.70
C ARG A 207 -7.88 -18.47 -7.49
N ASP A 208 -8.04 -19.66 -6.92
CA ASP A 208 -8.50 -20.85 -7.63
C ASP A 208 -9.99 -20.77 -7.92
N ILE A 209 -10.33 -20.08 -9.01
CA ILE A 209 -11.60 -20.26 -9.71
C ILE A 209 -11.32 -20.71 -11.15
N SER A 210 -12.15 -21.64 -11.64
CA SER A 210 -11.91 -22.31 -12.92
C SER A 210 -12.01 -21.31 -14.08
N THR A 211 -10.93 -21.22 -14.88
CA THR A 211 -10.76 -20.38 -16.08
C THR A 211 -10.24 -18.97 -15.81
N THR A 212 -9.05 -18.67 -16.31
CA THR A 212 -8.41 -17.33 -16.26
C THR A 212 -8.06 -16.84 -17.66
N LYS A 213 -8.18 -15.54 -17.89
CA LYS A 213 -7.67 -14.82 -19.08
C LYS A 213 -6.60 -13.83 -18.65
N LEU A 214 -5.53 -13.67 -19.45
CA LEU A 214 -4.55 -12.62 -19.23
C LEU A 214 -5.12 -11.26 -19.65
N LYS A 215 -5.15 -10.31 -18.72
CA LYS A 215 -5.45 -8.89 -18.95
C LYS A 215 -4.21 -8.05 -18.69
N LYS A 216 -3.88 -7.14 -19.60
CA LYS A 216 -2.67 -6.31 -19.50
C LYS A 216 -2.87 -4.92 -20.07
N ASN A 217 -2.11 -3.96 -19.54
CA ASN A 217 -1.96 -2.62 -20.10
C ASN A 217 -0.48 -2.21 -20.04
N SER A 218 -0.16 -0.92 -20.16
CA SER A 218 1.22 -0.43 -20.16
C SER A 218 1.92 -0.47 -18.78
N VAL A 219 1.21 -0.86 -17.72
CA VAL A 219 1.70 -0.90 -16.32
C VAL A 219 1.48 -2.26 -15.68
N PHE A 220 0.31 -2.88 -15.88
CA PHE A 220 -0.14 -4.08 -15.18
C PHE A 220 -0.35 -5.26 -16.11
N SER A 221 -0.23 -6.46 -15.54
CA SER A 221 -0.49 -7.74 -16.21
C SER A 221 -1.02 -8.73 -15.19
N GLU A 222 -2.27 -9.16 -15.36
CA GLU A 222 -3.02 -9.95 -14.38
C GLU A 222 -3.77 -11.11 -15.05
N ASN A 223 -3.83 -12.24 -14.37
CA ASN A 223 -4.75 -13.31 -14.72
C ASN A 223 -6.10 -13.01 -14.06
N VAL A 224 -7.12 -12.76 -14.86
CA VAL A 224 -8.48 -12.45 -14.41
C VAL A 224 -9.42 -13.61 -14.72
N SER A 225 -10.29 -13.92 -13.77
CA SER A 225 -11.33 -14.92 -13.93
C SER A 225 -12.70 -14.25 -13.94
N LEU A 226 -13.57 -14.71 -14.83
CA LEU A 226 -14.90 -14.14 -14.98
C LEU A 226 -15.85 -14.77 -13.96
N VAL A 227 -16.38 -13.95 -13.07
CA VAL A 227 -17.47 -14.29 -12.16
C VAL A 227 -18.76 -13.71 -12.75
N ASN A 228 -19.81 -14.53 -12.80
CA ASN A 228 -21.13 -14.17 -13.30
C ASN A 228 -22.21 -14.53 -12.26
N ARG A 229 -23.48 -14.57 -12.66
CA ARG A 229 -24.60 -14.89 -11.74
C ARG A 229 -24.57 -16.32 -11.18
N VAL A 230 -23.83 -17.24 -11.81
CA VAL A 230 -23.67 -18.61 -11.33
C VAL A 230 -22.71 -18.62 -10.15
N ARG A 231 -23.15 -19.24 -9.05
CA ARG A 231 -22.33 -19.41 -7.84
C ARG A 231 -21.08 -20.22 -8.17
N THR A 232 -19.93 -19.62 -7.89
CA THR A 232 -18.62 -20.25 -7.98
C THR A 232 -18.13 -20.54 -6.57
N GLU A 233 -17.92 -21.80 -6.24
CA GLU A 233 -17.37 -22.19 -4.93
C GLU A 233 -15.90 -21.75 -4.82
N LEU A 234 -15.53 -21.20 -3.66
CA LEU A 234 -14.18 -20.79 -3.35
C LEU A 234 -13.68 -21.56 -2.13
N LYS A 235 -12.58 -22.31 -2.30
CA LYS A 235 -11.96 -23.03 -1.18
C LYS A 235 -11.12 -22.07 -0.35
N VAL A 236 -11.43 -21.97 0.94
CA VAL A 236 -10.73 -21.09 1.88
C VAL A 236 -10.25 -21.88 3.11
N PRO A 237 -9.14 -21.47 3.76
CA PRO A 237 -8.74 -22.05 5.02
C PRO A 237 -9.85 -21.89 6.07
N ALA A 238 -10.02 -22.88 6.95
CA ALA A 238 -11.04 -22.85 7.98
C ALA A 238 -10.87 -21.65 8.92
N ARG A 239 -11.99 -21.01 9.31
CA ARG A 239 -12.01 -19.85 10.23
C ARG A 239 -11.20 -18.66 9.72
N SER A 240 -11.27 -18.43 8.42
CA SER A 240 -10.67 -17.27 7.78
C SER A 240 -11.56 -16.03 7.90
N GLU A 241 -10.96 -14.86 7.82
CA GLU A 241 -11.64 -13.59 7.65
C GLU A 241 -11.23 -12.97 6.32
N LEU A 242 -12.21 -12.45 5.58
CA LEU A 242 -11.93 -11.76 4.34
C LEU A 242 -11.36 -10.37 4.64
N VAL A 243 -10.16 -10.11 4.13
CA VAL A 243 -9.45 -8.82 4.33
C VAL A 243 -9.63 -7.91 3.12
N GLY A 244 -9.66 -8.48 1.92
CA GLY A 244 -9.83 -7.71 0.70
C GLY A 244 -9.90 -8.58 -0.56
N LEU A 245 -10.27 -7.96 -1.66
CA LEU A 245 -10.39 -8.59 -2.97
C LEU A 245 -9.74 -7.75 -4.06
N HIS A 246 -9.03 -8.39 -4.97
CA HIS A 246 -8.40 -7.77 -6.13
C HIS A 246 -9.27 -8.01 -7.35
N ALA A 247 -9.59 -6.94 -8.08
CA ALA A 247 -10.40 -6.98 -9.29
C ALA A 247 -9.85 -6.05 -10.37
N TRP A 248 -10.13 -6.39 -11.63
CA TRP A 248 -9.82 -5.54 -12.77
C TRP A 248 -10.86 -5.65 -13.88
N ASN A 249 -11.95 -4.90 -13.75
CA ASN A 249 -13.08 -4.95 -14.68
C ASN A 249 -12.85 -4.11 -15.93
N ASP A 250 -13.66 -4.35 -16.96
CA ASP A 250 -13.73 -3.46 -18.14
C ASP A 250 -14.68 -2.28 -17.88
N ASN A 251 -15.73 -2.51 -17.10
CA ASN A 251 -16.72 -1.52 -16.67
C ASN A 251 -16.99 -1.63 -15.16
N SER A 252 -17.76 -0.70 -14.63
CA SER A 252 -18.21 -0.79 -13.24
C SER A 252 -19.06 -2.04 -13.02
N SER A 253 -18.72 -2.80 -11.97
CA SER A 253 -19.34 -4.10 -11.67
C SER A 253 -19.41 -4.34 -10.16
N LYS A 254 -20.14 -5.38 -9.75
CA LYS A 254 -20.28 -5.81 -8.36
C LYS A 254 -19.92 -7.28 -8.23
N ILE A 255 -19.27 -7.62 -7.12
CA ILE A 255 -19.10 -8.99 -6.68
C ILE A 255 -19.88 -9.21 -5.39
N LEU A 256 -20.56 -10.35 -5.32
CA LEU A 256 -21.20 -10.88 -4.13
C LEU A 256 -20.31 -12.01 -3.58
N VAL A 257 -19.93 -11.89 -2.32
CA VAL A 257 -19.31 -12.95 -1.53
C VAL A 257 -20.37 -13.45 -0.55
N GLU A 258 -20.69 -14.74 -0.61
CA GLU A 258 -21.63 -15.39 0.30
C GLU A 258 -20.91 -16.42 1.16
N SER A 259 -21.18 -16.41 2.47
CA SER A 259 -20.70 -17.46 3.37
C SER A 259 -21.61 -17.66 4.58
N GLU A 260 -22.06 -18.91 4.78
CA GLU A 260 -22.93 -19.31 5.90
C GLU A 260 -24.15 -18.38 6.08
N GLY A 261 -24.79 -18.00 4.97
CA GLY A 261 -25.96 -17.10 4.96
C GLY A 261 -25.63 -15.60 5.06
N ASN A 262 -24.37 -15.21 5.28
CA ASN A 262 -23.93 -13.82 5.23
C ASN A 262 -23.61 -13.40 3.79
N ARG A 263 -23.90 -12.14 3.46
CA ARG A 263 -23.68 -11.56 2.12
C ARG A 263 -22.83 -10.30 2.24
N LEU A 264 -21.82 -10.19 1.37
CA LEU A 264 -21.00 -8.99 1.20
C LEU A 264 -21.00 -8.61 -0.28
N ILE A 265 -21.43 -7.39 -0.58
CA ILE A 265 -21.44 -6.84 -1.94
C ILE A 265 -20.44 -5.69 -2.02
N VAL A 266 -19.47 -5.83 -2.92
CA VAL A 266 -18.41 -4.85 -3.18
C VAL A 266 -18.50 -4.40 -4.63
N SER A 267 -18.44 -3.09 -4.86
CA SER A 267 -18.38 -2.53 -6.21
C SER A 267 -16.94 -2.21 -6.60
N SER A 268 -16.65 -2.36 -7.89
CA SER A 268 -15.36 -2.03 -8.50
C SER A 268 -15.59 -1.32 -9.82
N ASN A 269 -14.69 -0.40 -10.18
CA ASN A 269 -14.70 0.26 -11.48
C ASN A 269 -13.77 -0.49 -12.46
N HIS A 270 -13.36 0.19 -13.54
CA HIS A 270 -12.51 -0.32 -14.62
C HIS A 270 -10.99 -0.31 -14.31
N GLU A 271 -10.57 0.27 -13.19
CA GLU A 271 -9.17 0.28 -12.77
C GLU A 271 -8.76 -1.09 -12.18
N ASN A 272 -7.45 -1.37 -12.18
CA ASN A 272 -6.90 -2.51 -11.46
C ASN A 272 -6.78 -2.15 -9.98
N GLN A 273 -7.61 -2.76 -9.12
CA GLN A 273 -7.81 -2.29 -7.75
C GLN A 273 -7.88 -3.43 -6.73
N PHE A 274 -7.30 -3.17 -5.56
CA PHE A 274 -7.54 -3.96 -4.37
C PHE A 274 -8.56 -3.25 -3.49
N HIS A 275 -9.66 -3.93 -3.18
CA HIS A 275 -10.76 -3.44 -2.37
C HIS A 275 -10.67 -4.03 -0.98
N GLU A 276 -10.50 -3.17 0.01
CA GLU A 276 -10.36 -3.55 1.40
C GLU A 276 -11.73 -3.76 2.05
N ILE A 277 -11.81 -4.79 2.89
CA ILE A 277 -13.01 -5.08 3.67
C ILE A 277 -12.82 -4.51 5.08
N HIS A 278 -13.58 -3.45 5.38
CA HIS A 278 -13.50 -2.74 6.65
C HIS A 278 -14.44 -3.34 7.71
N ASN A 279 -15.53 -3.98 7.27
CA ASN A 279 -16.46 -4.69 8.13
C ASN A 279 -16.03 -6.16 8.29
N SER A 280 -15.98 -6.67 9.53
CA SER A 280 -15.61 -8.06 9.78
C SER A 280 -16.51 -9.02 8.98
N PHE A 281 -15.90 -9.82 8.09
CA PHE A 281 -16.60 -10.82 7.28
C PHE A 281 -15.90 -12.17 7.43
N VAL A 282 -16.46 -13.00 8.31
CA VAL A 282 -15.91 -14.33 8.61
C VAL A 282 -16.36 -15.32 7.56
N LEU A 283 -15.40 -16.05 7.00
CA LEU A 283 -15.62 -17.10 6.03
C LEU A 283 -15.79 -18.44 6.74
N GLY A 284 -16.90 -19.11 6.47
CA GLY A 284 -17.18 -20.48 6.91
C GLY A 284 -16.60 -21.51 5.95
N ASN A 285 -17.19 -22.70 5.96
CA ASN A 285 -16.74 -23.80 5.10
C ASN A 285 -17.29 -23.63 3.67
N ASN A 286 -18.47 -23.03 3.55
CA ASN A 286 -19.10 -22.77 2.28
C ASN A 286 -18.92 -21.30 1.91
N VAL A 287 -18.09 -21.02 0.90
CA VAL A 287 -17.87 -19.68 0.36
C VAL A 287 -18.19 -19.68 -1.12
N PHE A 288 -19.02 -18.74 -1.55
CA PHE A 288 -19.40 -18.59 -2.95
C PHE A 288 -19.14 -17.17 -3.45
N LEU A 289 -18.67 -17.09 -4.69
CA LEU A 289 -18.56 -15.86 -5.45
C LEU A 289 -19.61 -15.86 -6.57
N SER A 290 -20.30 -14.74 -6.76
CA SER A 290 -21.20 -14.52 -7.89
C SER A 290 -21.34 -13.02 -8.15
N THR A 291 -22.05 -12.64 -9.20
CA THR A 291 -22.50 -11.26 -9.38
C THR A 291 -23.93 -11.11 -8.84
N PRO A 292 -24.20 -10.08 -8.01
CA PRO A 292 -25.53 -9.85 -7.46
C PRO A 292 -26.46 -9.27 -8.52
N ASP A 293 -27.74 -9.12 -8.18
CA ASP A 293 -28.64 -8.33 -9.01
C ASP A 293 -28.20 -6.87 -9.06
N VAL A 294 -28.42 -6.21 -10.20
CA VAL A 294 -27.99 -4.82 -10.42
C VAL A 294 -28.57 -3.88 -9.35
N LYS A 295 -29.80 -4.19 -8.90
CA LYS A 295 -30.55 -3.46 -7.87
C LYS A 295 -30.06 -3.72 -6.44
N ASP A 296 -29.29 -4.77 -6.20
CA ASP A 296 -28.80 -5.07 -4.85
C ASP A 296 -27.85 -3.96 -4.38
N PRO A 297 -28.02 -3.44 -3.16
CA PRO A 297 -27.17 -2.36 -2.66
C PRO A 297 -25.76 -2.87 -2.38
N VAL A 298 -24.76 -2.01 -2.62
CA VAL A 298 -23.39 -2.27 -2.15
C VAL A 298 -23.38 -2.22 -0.63
N THR A 299 -22.79 -3.22 0.01
CA THR A 299 -22.72 -3.31 1.48
C THR A 299 -21.35 -2.87 2.03
N GLN A 300 -20.38 -2.62 1.15
CA GLN A 300 -19.04 -2.16 1.48
C GLN A 300 -18.61 -1.05 0.52
N ALA A 301 -18.52 0.18 1.03
CA ALA A 301 -17.98 1.31 0.29
C ALA A 301 -16.48 1.15 0.05
N THR A 302 -15.98 1.75 -1.04
CA THR A 302 -14.56 1.78 -1.41
C THR A 302 -14.18 3.22 -1.75
N ILE A 303 -12.88 3.58 -1.67
CA ILE A 303 -12.39 4.93 -2.02
C ILE A 303 -12.90 5.39 -3.40
N ARG A 304 -13.03 4.44 -4.34
CA ARG A 304 -13.34 4.71 -5.75
C ARG A 304 -14.82 4.65 -6.07
N ASN A 305 -15.61 3.97 -5.23
CA ASN A 305 -17.06 3.96 -5.31
C ASN A 305 -17.65 4.20 -3.90
N PRO A 306 -17.54 5.44 -3.37
CA PRO A 306 -18.07 5.76 -2.04
C PRO A 306 -19.61 5.81 -2.01
N SER A 307 -20.26 5.90 -3.18
CA SER A 307 -21.73 5.96 -3.31
C SER A 307 -22.27 5.00 -4.37
N ASN A 308 -23.58 4.71 -4.29
CA ASN A 308 -24.28 3.71 -5.12
C ASN A 308 -24.74 4.23 -6.50
N THR A 309 -24.21 5.34 -7.01
CA THR A 309 -24.79 6.06 -8.15
C THR A 309 -24.35 5.58 -9.54
N VAL A 310 -23.63 4.46 -9.63
CA VAL A 310 -23.02 4.00 -10.89
C VAL A 310 -23.89 2.92 -11.55
N HIS A 311 -23.94 2.89 -12.88
CA HIS A 311 -24.51 1.77 -13.63
C HIS A 311 -23.56 0.57 -13.58
N TYR A 312 -24.09 -0.61 -13.23
CA TYR A 312 -23.30 -1.82 -13.03
C TYR A 312 -23.64 -2.88 -14.07
N GLU A 313 -22.60 -3.51 -14.62
CA GLU A 313 -22.73 -4.69 -15.48
C GLU A 313 -22.82 -5.98 -14.66
N SER A 314 -23.27 -7.06 -15.30
CA SER A 314 -23.50 -8.37 -14.68
C SER A 314 -22.26 -9.24 -14.56
N ASN A 315 -21.12 -8.85 -15.14
CA ASN A 315 -19.90 -9.63 -15.20
C ASN A 315 -18.81 -8.99 -14.35
N PHE A 316 -18.10 -9.77 -13.55
CA PHE A 316 -17.02 -9.29 -12.67
C PHE A 316 -15.71 -10.00 -12.98
N SER A 317 -14.63 -9.24 -13.13
CA SER A 317 -13.28 -9.72 -13.41
C SER A 317 -12.48 -9.82 -12.12
N PHE A 318 -12.48 -11.02 -11.55
CA PHE A 318 -11.83 -11.37 -10.29
C PHE A 318 -10.35 -11.73 -10.50
N VAL A 319 -9.47 -11.26 -9.62
CA VAL A 319 -8.04 -11.66 -9.60
C VAL A 319 -7.74 -12.58 -8.43
N SER A 320 -8.13 -12.18 -7.21
CA SER A 320 -7.88 -12.96 -5.99
C SER A 320 -8.56 -12.36 -4.77
N ILE A 321 -8.62 -13.09 -3.66
CA ILE A 321 -8.86 -12.53 -2.32
C ILE A 321 -7.64 -12.68 -1.40
N LEU A 322 -7.54 -11.76 -0.44
CA LEU A 322 -6.68 -11.87 0.74
C LEU A 322 -7.53 -12.33 1.92
N VAL A 323 -7.11 -13.39 2.58
CA VAL A 323 -7.74 -13.85 3.82
C VAL A 323 -6.76 -13.84 4.98
N TYR A 324 -7.29 -13.66 6.18
CA TYR A 324 -6.57 -13.74 7.44
C TYR A 324 -7.06 -14.93 8.27
N GLU A 325 -6.16 -15.85 8.62
CA GLU A 325 -6.47 -17.06 9.38
C GLU A 325 -6.51 -16.76 10.88
N ARG A 326 -7.68 -16.96 11.52
CA ARG A 326 -7.80 -16.78 12.97
C ARG A 326 -7.18 -17.98 13.69
N MET A 327 -5.94 -17.83 14.18
CA MET A 327 -5.29 -18.88 14.98
C MET A 327 -6.15 -19.32 16.18
N ASN A 328 -6.10 -20.62 16.46
CA ASN A 328 -6.87 -21.41 17.45
C ASN A 328 -6.65 -21.03 18.92
N SER A 329 -6.22 -19.80 19.23
CA SER A 329 -6.08 -19.38 20.61
C SER A 329 -7.47 -19.30 21.24
N LYS A 330 -7.64 -19.85 22.46
CA LYS A 330 -8.83 -19.69 23.32
C LYS A 330 -9.18 -18.22 23.63
N ARG A 331 -8.52 -17.26 22.98
CA ARG A 331 -8.81 -15.83 23.04
C ARG A 331 -9.63 -15.48 21.81
N LYS A 332 -10.91 -15.14 22.04
CA LYS A 332 -11.81 -14.51 21.06
C LYS A 332 -11.22 -13.16 20.61
N TYR A 333 -10.22 -13.18 19.73
CA TYR A 333 -9.83 -12.01 18.98
C TYR A 333 -10.66 -11.99 17.71
N LEU A 334 -11.87 -11.46 17.84
CA LEU A 334 -12.50 -10.81 16.70
C LEU A 334 -11.54 -9.73 16.21
N TYR A 335 -11.52 -9.48 14.90
CA TYR A 335 -11.25 -8.16 14.31
C TYR A 335 -11.59 -7.07 15.32
N PRO A 336 -10.74 -6.06 15.57
CA PRO A 336 -10.66 -5.38 16.87
C PRO A 336 -11.95 -4.64 17.28
N LEU A 337 -12.92 -5.39 17.78
CA LEU A 337 -14.22 -4.92 18.27
C LEU A 337 -14.46 -5.38 19.72
N ARG A 338 -13.57 -6.18 20.32
CA ARG A 338 -13.60 -6.43 21.77
C ARG A 338 -12.25 -6.16 22.43
N ARG A 339 -12.22 -5.03 23.13
CA ARG A 339 -11.28 -4.67 24.21
C ARG A 339 -9.87 -5.29 24.03
N MET A 340 -9.08 -4.71 23.12
CA MET A 340 -7.71 -4.44 23.56
C MET A 340 -7.87 -3.53 24.77
N LYS A 341 -7.58 -4.05 25.97
CA LYS A 341 -7.33 -3.17 27.12
C LYS A 341 -6.32 -2.16 26.60
N TYR A 342 -6.73 -0.91 26.51
CA TYR A 342 -5.80 0.19 26.44
C TYR A 342 -4.89 -0.02 27.64
N ILE A 343 -3.69 -0.56 27.42
CA ILE A 343 -2.57 -0.07 28.21
C ILE A 343 -2.50 1.37 27.75
N CYS A 344 -3.15 2.22 28.52
CA CYS A 344 -2.95 3.64 28.48
C CYS A 344 -1.45 3.78 28.73
N TYR A 345 -0.64 3.83 27.68
CA TYR A 345 0.75 4.23 27.77
C TYR A 345 0.76 5.75 28.03
N LYS A 346 0.18 6.15 29.17
CA LYS A 346 0.54 7.38 29.84
C LYS A 346 2.00 7.19 30.21
N ASN A 347 2.86 8.00 29.57
CA ASN A 347 4.28 8.11 29.87
C ASN A 347 5.14 6.92 29.45
N PHE A 348 5.15 6.56 28.16
CA PHE A 348 6.44 6.16 27.60
C PHE A 348 7.19 7.44 27.24
N PHE A 349 8.06 7.86 28.16
CA PHE A 349 9.27 8.56 27.77
C PHE A 349 9.93 7.73 26.67
N VAL A 350 9.91 8.23 25.43
CA VAL A 350 10.69 7.68 24.31
C VAL A 350 12.15 8.09 24.54
N ASP A 351 12.72 7.67 25.68
CA ASP A 351 14.10 7.95 26.06
C ASP A 351 15.04 6.89 25.46
N ARG A 352 15.06 6.90 24.13
CA ARG A 352 16.22 6.57 23.27
C ARG A 352 15.79 6.79 21.83
N ILE A 353 15.92 8.04 21.37
CA ILE A 353 15.78 8.44 19.97
C ILE A 353 16.88 7.72 19.17
N TYR A 354 16.58 6.56 18.60
CA TYR A 354 17.29 6.13 17.41
C TYR A 354 16.73 6.95 16.26
N ASN A 355 17.53 7.84 15.67
CA ASN A 355 17.09 8.65 14.55
C ASN A 355 16.97 7.79 13.28
N ASN A 356 15.85 7.08 13.15
CA ASN A 356 15.49 6.36 11.93
C ASN A 356 14.94 7.29 10.85
N ASN A 357 14.65 8.54 11.20
CA ASN A 357 14.31 9.56 10.24
C ASN A 357 15.53 9.91 9.39
N ILE A 358 15.40 9.75 8.08
CA ILE A 358 16.43 10.07 7.10
C ILE A 358 16.22 11.44 6.46
N SER A 359 15.59 12.41 7.15
CA SER A 359 15.41 13.79 6.64
C SER A 359 16.70 14.46 6.16
N PHE A 360 17.89 13.99 6.55
CA PHE A 360 19.17 14.47 5.99
C PHE A 360 19.32 14.22 4.48
N ILE A 361 18.56 13.28 3.91
CA ILE A 361 18.49 13.05 2.45
C ILE A 361 17.36 13.83 1.79
N ALA A 362 16.57 14.61 2.54
CA ALA A 362 15.59 15.52 1.97
C ALA A 362 16.30 16.70 1.30
N PRO A 363 15.72 17.34 0.28
CA PRO A 363 16.37 18.48 -0.35
C PRO A 363 16.32 19.66 0.59
N SER A 364 17.26 20.59 0.43
CA SER A 364 17.18 21.88 1.11
C SER A 364 15.85 22.56 0.79
N ILE A 365 15.30 23.31 1.74
CA ILE A 365 14.04 24.06 1.59
C ILE A 365 14.06 24.94 0.35
N ASN A 366 15.19 25.60 0.06
CA ASN A 366 15.38 26.42 -1.14
C ASN A 366 15.13 25.63 -2.42
N ARG A 367 15.66 24.41 -2.51
CA ARG A 367 15.47 23.53 -3.67
C ARG A 367 14.03 23.05 -3.82
N ILE A 368 13.33 22.78 -2.70
CA ILE A 368 11.90 22.44 -2.74
C ILE A 368 11.10 23.64 -3.27
N SER A 369 11.37 24.83 -2.75
CA SER A 369 10.74 26.08 -3.17
C SER A 369 10.99 26.38 -4.66
N GLU A 370 12.20 26.16 -5.17
CA GLU A 370 12.53 26.31 -6.60
C GLU A 370 11.72 25.38 -7.49
N ILE A 371 11.67 24.09 -7.18
CA ILE A 371 10.93 23.09 -7.97
C ILE A 371 9.44 23.47 -8.04
N ILE A 372 8.92 23.94 -6.91
CA ILE A 372 7.54 24.39 -6.76
C ILE A 372 7.27 25.68 -7.57
N LYS A 373 8.16 26.68 -7.48
CA LYS A 373 8.04 27.94 -8.23
C LYS A 373 8.11 27.69 -9.74
N GLU A 374 9.01 26.83 -10.19
CA GLU A 374 9.13 26.44 -11.59
C GLU A 374 7.83 25.79 -12.11
N TYR A 375 7.20 24.93 -11.30
CA TYR A 375 5.92 24.32 -11.62
C TYR A 375 4.79 25.36 -11.76
N ASN A 376 4.65 26.26 -10.78
CA ASN A 376 3.61 27.29 -10.79
C ASN A 376 3.77 28.26 -11.97
N HIS A 377 5.00 28.63 -12.32
CA HIS A 377 5.28 29.46 -13.50
C HIS A 377 4.86 28.77 -14.81
N ARG A 378 5.05 27.45 -14.92
CA ARG A 378 4.61 26.68 -16.10
C ARG A 378 3.09 26.50 -16.18
N LYS A 379 2.38 26.56 -15.06
CA LYS A 379 0.90 26.47 -14.99
C LYS A 379 0.23 27.79 -15.33
N LEU A 380 0.83 28.92 -14.96
CA LEU A 380 0.32 30.28 -15.24
C LEU A 380 0.65 30.80 -16.65
N GLY A 381 1.65 30.20 -17.32
CA GLY A 381 2.01 30.51 -18.71
C GLY A 381 1.29 29.65 -19.76
N ARG A 382 0.21 28.95 -19.39
CA ARG A 382 -0.62 28.13 -20.29
C ARG A 382 -2.04 28.66 -20.36
#